data_AF-A0A2V9ZQZ0-F1
#
_entry.id   AF-A0A2V9ZQZ0-F1
#
_cell.length_a   1.000
_cell.length_b   1.000
_cell.length_c   1.000
_cell.angle_alpha   90.00
_cell.angle_beta   90.00
_cell.angle_gamma   90.00
#
_symmetry.space_group_name_H-M   'P 1'
#
loop_
_entity.id
_entity.type
_entity.pdbx_description
1 polymer ?
#
loop_
_entity_poly.entity_id
_entity_poly.type
_entity_poly.pdbx_seq_one_letter_code
_entity_poly.pdbx_strand_id
1 'polypeptide(L)'
;MLPVRFTARDTIYRDHLGQVWMPDQYFLGGRRSSRKTAMEGTADPELYIAQRFGHFSYSVPVAEGGRYAITLHFAETYFSTAESVGGMG
;
A
#
# COMPACT_ATOMS: atom_id res chain seq x y z
N MET A 1 -5.64 -20.21 8.29
CA MET A 1 -5.86 -18.80 8.67
C MET A 1 -6.12 -17.98 7.42
N LEU A 2 -7.01 -17.00 7.49
CA LEU A 2 -7.20 -16.05 6.39
C LEU A 2 -6.05 -15.03 6.41
N PRO A 3 -5.52 -14.61 5.24
CA PRO A 3 -4.48 -13.59 5.21
C PRO A 3 -5.00 -12.25 5.75
N VAL A 4 -4.17 -11.56 6.54
CA VAL A 4 -4.41 -10.16 6.92
C VAL A 4 -4.03 -9.29 5.72
N ARG A 5 -5.00 -8.51 5.22
CA ARG A 5 -4.82 -7.60 4.08
C ARG A 5 -5.26 -6.20 4.45
N PHE A 6 -4.38 -5.24 4.23
CA PHE A 6 -4.69 -3.82 4.39
C PHE A 6 -3.96 -3.00 3.33
N THR A 7 -4.50 -1.84 3.00
CA THR A 7 -3.95 -0.87 2.04
C THR A 7 -3.66 0.45 2.75
N ALA A 8 -2.88 1.34 2.14
CA ALA A 8 -2.67 2.69 2.68
C ALA A 8 -3.86 3.66 2.45
N ARG A 9 -5.03 3.15 2.02
CA ARG A 9 -6.28 3.91 1.86
C ARG A 9 -7.00 4.09 3.18
N ASP A 10 -7.97 5.00 3.22
CA ASP A 10 -8.90 5.20 4.35
C ASP A 10 -10.22 4.43 4.20
N THR A 11 -10.43 3.75 3.07
CA THR A 11 -11.64 2.96 2.80
C THR A 11 -11.31 1.51 2.49
N ILE A 12 -12.27 0.61 2.74
CA ILE A 12 -12.20 -0.78 2.31
C ILE A 12 -12.07 -0.82 0.78
N TYR A 13 -11.21 -1.72 0.28
CA TYR A 13 -11.08 -2.00 -1.14
C TYR A 13 -11.33 -3.49 -1.40
N ARG A 14 -12.02 -3.80 -2.49
CA ARG A 14 -12.19 -5.18 -2.98
C ARG A 14 -11.50 -5.27 -4.33
N ASP A 15 -10.55 -6.19 -4.44
CA ASP A 15 -9.81 -6.41 -5.67
C ASP A 15 -10.61 -7.23 -6.70
N HIS A 16 -10.09 -7.31 -7.93
CA HIS A 16 -10.68 -8.06 -9.04
C HIS A 16 -10.83 -9.57 -8.77
N LEU A 17 -10.09 -10.13 -7.80
CA LEU A 17 -10.20 -11.52 -7.35
C LEU A 17 -11.19 -11.68 -6.18
N GLY A 18 -11.85 -10.60 -5.77
CA GLY A 18 -12.81 -10.58 -4.66
C GLY A 18 -12.17 -10.57 -3.27
N GLN A 19 -10.85 -10.38 -3.15
CA GLN A 19 -10.18 -10.26 -1.86
C GLN A 19 -10.48 -8.88 -1.26
N VAL A 20 -10.71 -8.86 0.04
CA VAL A 20 -11.02 -7.63 0.78
C VAL A 20 -9.75 -7.11 1.46
N TRP A 21 -9.46 -5.85 1.21
CA TRP A 21 -8.35 -5.09 1.77
C TRP A 21 -8.92 -4.06 2.74
N MET A 22 -8.54 -4.16 4.00
CA MET A 22 -8.94 -3.18 5.02
C MET A 22 -8.23 -1.83 4.79
N PRO A 23 -8.79 -0.71 5.29
CA PRO A 23 -8.08 0.56 5.36
C PRO A 23 -6.76 0.45 6.12
N ASP A 24 -5.97 1.51 6.01
CA ASP A 24 -4.66 1.62 6.63
C ASP A 24 -4.78 1.46 8.14
N GLN A 25 -4.10 0.45 8.66
CA GLN A 25 -4.20 0.03 10.05
C GLN A 25 -2.87 -0.55 10.51
N TYR A 26 -2.68 -0.63 11.83
CA TYR A 26 -1.46 -1.13 12.47
C TYR A 26 -0.19 -0.29 12.23
N PHE A 27 -0.30 0.89 11.63
CA PHE A 27 0.85 1.76 11.41
C PHE A 27 1.20 2.58 12.65
N LEU A 28 2.48 2.88 12.79
CA LEU A 28 2.99 3.93 13.66
C LEU A 28 3.87 4.88 12.85
N GLY A 29 3.61 6.19 12.96
CA GLY A 29 4.36 7.21 12.23
C GLY A 29 4.04 7.29 10.73
N GLY A 30 4.93 7.97 10.01
CA GLY A 30 4.79 8.24 8.57
C GLY A 30 3.68 9.20 8.20
N ARG A 31 3.57 9.47 6.91
CA ARG A 31 2.53 10.29 6.30
C ARG A 31 1.80 9.48 5.25
N ARG A 32 0.47 9.63 5.20
CA ARG A 32 -0.36 9.07 4.15
C ARG A 32 -0.50 10.07 3.01
N SER A 33 -0.48 9.61 1.77
CA SER A 33 -0.82 10.39 0.59
C SER A 33 -1.67 9.54 -0.35
N SER A 34 -2.58 10.19 -1.08
CA SER A 34 -3.45 9.56 -2.07
C SER A 34 -3.45 10.36 -3.36
N ARG A 35 -3.42 9.68 -4.49
CA ARG A 35 -3.59 10.25 -5.83
C ARG A 35 -5.05 10.14 -6.26
N LYS A 36 -5.46 11.08 -7.12
CA LYS A 36 -6.79 11.05 -7.76
C LYS A 36 -6.80 10.25 -9.07
N THR A 37 -5.65 10.13 -9.71
CA THR A 37 -5.52 9.41 -10.97
C THR A 37 -5.30 7.92 -10.70
N ALA A 38 -6.09 7.09 -11.35
CA ALA A 38 -5.93 5.64 -11.34
C ALA A 38 -4.54 5.24 -11.89
N MET A 39 -3.94 4.20 -11.32
CA MET A 39 -2.71 3.62 -11.85
C MET A 39 -2.99 2.82 -13.12
N GLU A 40 -2.07 2.81 -14.08
CA GLU A 40 -2.18 1.98 -15.28
C GLU A 40 -1.39 0.67 -15.12
N GLY A 41 -1.65 -0.31 -15.99
CA GLY A 41 -0.88 -1.57 -16.01
C GLY A 41 -1.22 -2.59 -14.92
N THR A 42 -2.32 -2.39 -14.18
CA THR A 42 -2.81 -3.34 -13.18
C THR A 42 -4.32 -3.50 -13.25
N ALA A 43 -4.82 -4.69 -12.90
CA ALA A 43 -6.26 -4.96 -12.79
C ALA A 43 -6.88 -4.30 -11.55
N ASP A 44 -6.04 -3.85 -10.60
CA ASP A 44 -6.45 -3.26 -9.33
C ASP A 44 -5.85 -1.86 -9.14
N PRO A 45 -6.14 -0.90 -10.02
CA PRO A 45 -5.46 0.39 -10.03
C PRO A 45 -5.69 1.17 -8.72
N GLU A 46 -6.89 1.02 -8.18
CA GLU A 46 -7.35 1.59 -6.92
C GLU A 46 -6.58 1.03 -5.71
N LEU A 47 -5.97 -0.15 -5.77
CA LEU A 47 -5.13 -0.64 -4.66
C LEU A 47 -3.87 0.21 -4.47
N TYR A 48 -3.39 0.84 -5.54
CA TYR A 48 -2.10 1.52 -5.63
C TYR A 48 -2.20 3.06 -5.64
N ILE A 49 -3.40 3.64 -5.47
CA ILE A 49 -3.57 5.10 -5.45
C ILE A 49 -3.14 5.76 -4.14
N ALA A 50 -2.98 4.99 -3.06
CA ALA A 50 -2.60 5.51 -1.75
C ALA A 50 -1.31 4.86 -1.26
N GLN A 51 -0.52 5.63 -0.53
CA GLN A 51 0.75 5.19 0.03
C GLN A 51 0.99 5.78 1.42
N ARG A 52 1.83 5.07 2.20
CA ARG A 52 2.43 5.58 3.43
C ARG A 52 3.92 5.75 3.21
N PHE A 53 4.46 6.92 3.54
CA PHE A 53 5.85 7.28 3.29
C PHE A 53 6.48 7.99 4.49
N GLY A 54 7.80 8.12 4.47
CA GLY A 54 8.60 8.65 5.57
C GLY A 54 8.97 7.57 6.60
N HIS A 55 9.20 7.98 7.84
CA HIS A 55 9.57 7.06 8.92
C HIS A 55 8.31 6.43 9.54
N PHE A 56 8.04 5.16 9.22
CA PHE A 56 6.92 4.41 9.76
C PHE A 56 7.28 2.94 10.05
N SER A 57 6.45 2.30 10.86
CA SER A 57 6.45 0.85 11.08
C SER A 57 5.03 0.31 11.05
N TYR A 58 4.87 -1.01 10.81
CA TYR A 58 3.61 -1.73 10.97
C TYR A 58 3.75 -2.82 12.04
N SER A 59 2.80 -2.89 12.97
CA SER A 59 2.73 -3.89 14.03
C SER A 59 1.46 -4.73 13.90
N VAL A 60 1.53 -5.77 13.05
CA VAL A 60 0.38 -6.60 12.69
C VAL A 60 0.20 -7.75 13.69
N PRO A 61 -0.97 -7.91 14.33
CA PRO A 61 -1.22 -9.04 15.21
C PRO A 61 -1.30 -10.34 14.40
N VAL A 62 -0.53 -11.34 14.83
CA VAL A 62 -0.51 -12.69 14.23
C VAL A 62 -0.60 -13.74 15.34
N ALA A 63 -1.03 -14.96 15.00
CA ALA A 63 -1.06 -16.04 15.98
C ALA A 63 0.36 -16.51 16.34
N GLU A 64 0.55 -16.97 17.57
CA GLU A 64 1.84 -17.46 18.04
C GLU A 64 2.23 -18.79 17.37
N GLY A 65 3.54 -19.04 17.30
CA GLY A 65 4.09 -20.31 16.78
C GLY A 65 3.94 -20.53 15.27
N GLY A 66 3.40 -19.56 14.54
CA GLY A 66 3.20 -19.63 13.09
C GLY A 66 4.42 -19.19 12.26
N ARG A 67 4.52 -19.72 11.04
CA ARG A 67 5.36 -19.14 9.97
C ARG A 67 4.47 -18.34 9.04
N TYR A 68 4.88 -17.12 8.73
CA TYR A 68 4.10 -16.19 7.93
C TYR A 68 4.87 -15.74 6.70
N ALA A 69 4.19 -15.69 5.57
CA ALA A 69 4.66 -15.01 4.38
C ALA A 69 4.15 -13.56 4.42
N ILE A 70 5.03 -12.62 4.09
CA ILE A 70 4.69 -11.21 3.94
C ILE A 70 4.79 -10.88 2.46
N THR A 71 3.71 -10.35 1.90
CA THR A 71 3.68 -9.79 0.55
C THR A 71 3.52 -8.28 0.68
N LEU A 72 4.50 -7.54 0.15
CA LEU A 72 4.46 -6.08 0.12
C LEU A 72 4.17 -5.61 -1.30
N HIS A 73 3.19 -4.74 -1.44
CA HIS A 73 2.81 -4.11 -2.70
C HIS A 73 3.43 -2.72 -2.76
N PHE A 74 4.20 -2.46 -3.82
CA PHE A 74 4.81 -1.16 -4.08
C PHE A 74 4.38 -0.67 -5.46
N ALA A 75 4.17 0.64 -5.57
CA ALA A 75 4.03 1.33 -6.83
C ALA A 75 4.89 2.59 -6.76
N GLU A 76 5.84 2.75 -7.68
CA GLU A 76 6.58 3.98 -7.83
C GLU A 76 5.68 4.98 -8.57
N THR A 77 5.29 6.04 -7.87
CA THR A 77 4.33 7.01 -8.42
C THR A 77 4.93 8.40 -8.61
N TYR A 78 6.11 8.68 -8.07
CA TYR A 78 6.73 10.00 -8.13
C TYR A 78 7.59 10.22 -9.38
N PHE A 79 8.25 9.19 -9.89
CA PHE A 79 9.08 9.30 -11.09
C PHE A 79 8.32 8.89 -12.35
N SER A 80 7.42 9.75 -12.84
CA SER A 80 7.02 9.70 -14.25
C SER A 80 8.03 10.50 -15.07
N THR A 81 8.82 9.84 -15.93
CA THR A 81 9.53 10.49 -17.04
C THR A 81 8.49 11.21 -17.92
N ALA A 82 8.52 12.51 -18.21
CA ALA A 82 9.58 13.50 -18.27
C ALA A 82 9.29 14.72 -17.36
N GLU A 83 10.34 15.43 -16.93
CA GLU A 83 10.31 16.69 -16.15
C GLU A 83 10.27 16.59 -14.60
N SER A 84 10.77 15.51 -14.00
CA SER A 84 11.26 15.61 -12.63
C SER A 84 12.78 15.52 -12.64
N VAL A 85 13.44 16.68 -12.68
CA VAL A 85 14.86 16.81 -12.36
C VAL A 85 15.00 16.49 -10.87
N GLY A 86 15.08 15.20 -10.56
CA GLY A 86 15.51 14.72 -9.25
C GLY A 86 16.94 15.18 -9.04
N GLY A 87 17.14 16.14 -8.14
CA GLY A 87 18.46 16.61 -7.75
C GLY A 87 19.30 15.46 -7.22
N MET A 88 20.57 15.42 -7.63
CA MET A 88 21.59 14.58 -7.02
C MET A 88 21.68 14.85 -5.52
N GLY A 89 21.69 13.78 -4.74
CA GLY A 89 22.14 13.73 -3.36
C GLY A 89 22.73 12.35 -3.10
#